data_AF-A0A817JTP0-F1
#
_entry.id   AF-A0A817JTP0-F1
#
_cell.length_a   1.000
_cell.length_b   1.000
_cell.length_c   1.000
_cell.angle_alpha   90.00
_cell.angle_beta   90.00
_cell.angle_gamma   90.00
#
_symmetry.space_group_name_H-M   'P 1'
#
loop_
_entity.id
_entity.type
_entity.pdbx_description
1 polymer ?
#
loop_
_entity_poly.entity_id
_entity_poly.type
_entity_poly.pdbx_seq_one_letter_code
_entity_poly.pdbx_strand_id
1 'polypeptide(L)'
;MIDIMQSYFGKISEENIKNNFVLIYELLDEILDFGYPQNSDTGVLKSFITQQGVRPVTREEQTNVTSAVTGQIGWRREGIKYRRNELFLDVIESVNLLMSQQGQVLSTHVAGRVVMKSYLSGMPECKFGINDKITVENRTKNQLETTNTNNTSTNGSSYPSTTTTTTTAKTAIAIDDCQFHQCVKLSKFESEHSISFIPPDGEFELMRYRTTKDISLPFRVIPLVREIGRTKMEVKVVVKSNFKPTLIGQKIEIRIPTPPNTCDVQLLCMKGKAKHKSSDNAIVWKIKRMGGMKESQLSAEIELLPNDKKKWNRPPISMNFEVPFAPSGKAKHKSSDNAIVWKIKRMGGMKESQLSAEIELLPNDKKKWNRPPISMNFEVPFAPSGFKVRYLKVFEHKLNYSDSDTIKWVRYIGKSGLYETRC
;
A
#
# COMPACT_ATOMS: atom_id res chain seq x y z
N MET A 1 -17.71 -5.57 -12.94
CA MET A 1 -18.11 -4.90 -14.21
C MET A 1 -16.99 -4.08 -14.85
N ILE A 2 -16.41 -3.10 -14.16
CA ILE A 2 -15.31 -2.26 -14.71
C ILE A 2 -14.17 -3.12 -15.28
N ASP A 3 -13.68 -4.09 -14.52
CA ASP A 3 -12.59 -4.98 -14.98
C ASP A 3 -13.00 -5.87 -16.16
N ILE A 4 -14.28 -6.27 -16.22
CA ILE A 4 -14.85 -7.05 -17.33
C ILE A 4 -14.84 -6.20 -18.60
N MET A 5 -15.39 -4.99 -18.54
CA MET A 5 -15.38 -4.02 -19.64
C MET A 5 -13.95 -3.76 -20.13
N GLN A 6 -13.00 -3.58 -19.20
CA GLN A 6 -11.59 -3.39 -19.56
C GLN A 6 -10.98 -4.60 -20.26
N SER A 7 -11.38 -5.82 -19.86
CA SER A 7 -10.96 -7.05 -20.53
C SER A 7 -11.50 -7.17 -21.96
N TYR A 8 -12.70 -6.64 -22.25
CA TYR A 8 -13.31 -6.72 -23.59
C TYR A 8 -12.81 -5.65 -24.57
N PHE A 9 -12.77 -4.38 -24.16
CA PHE A 9 -12.48 -3.26 -25.06
C PHE A 9 -11.43 -2.27 -24.51
N GLY A 10 -10.72 -2.64 -23.44
CA GLY A 10 -9.59 -1.87 -22.92
C GLY A 10 -10.02 -0.64 -22.13
N LYS A 11 -9.62 0.57 -22.55
CA LYS A 11 -9.88 1.78 -21.76
C LYS A 11 -11.38 2.06 -21.70
N ILE A 12 -11.90 2.39 -20.52
CA ILE A 12 -13.28 2.87 -20.38
C ILE A 12 -13.29 4.38 -20.65
N SER A 13 -13.93 4.78 -21.74
CA SER A 13 -14.19 6.17 -22.13
C SER A 13 -15.63 6.28 -22.63
N GLU A 14 -16.15 7.51 -22.68
CA GLU A 14 -17.51 7.77 -23.21
C GLU A 14 -17.68 7.21 -24.62
N GLU A 15 -16.67 7.39 -25.47
CA GLU A 15 -16.62 6.85 -26.83
C GLU A 15 -16.70 5.30 -26.84
N ASN A 16 -15.90 4.63 -26.00
CA ASN A 16 -15.90 3.17 -25.96
C ASN A 16 -17.20 2.60 -25.41
N ILE A 17 -17.87 3.28 -24.48
CA ILE A 17 -19.19 2.89 -24.01
C ILE A 17 -20.22 3.00 -25.14
N LYS A 18 -20.24 4.11 -25.87
CA LYS A 18 -21.16 4.32 -27.01
C LYS A 18 -20.92 3.30 -28.13
N ASN A 19 -19.67 2.99 -28.45
CA ASN A 19 -19.33 2.05 -29.52
C ASN A 19 -19.59 0.58 -29.16
N ASN A 20 -19.64 0.24 -27.88
CA ASN A 20 -19.83 -1.14 -27.39
C ASN A 20 -21.17 -1.32 -26.63
N PHE A 21 -22.16 -0.45 -26.85
CA PHE A 21 -23.38 -0.45 -26.03
C PHE A 21 -24.13 -1.78 -26.07
N VAL A 22 -24.22 -2.44 -27.22
CA VAL A 22 -24.86 -3.78 -27.37
C VAL A 22 -24.17 -4.81 -26.48
N LEU A 23 -22.84 -4.90 -26.58
CA LEU A 23 -22.03 -5.78 -25.74
C LEU A 23 -22.22 -5.48 -24.24
N ILE A 24 -22.31 -4.21 -23.87
CA ILE A 24 -22.52 -3.81 -22.48
C ILE A 24 -23.88 -4.26 -21.98
N TYR A 25 -24.94 -4.16 -22.79
CA TYR A 25 -26.27 -4.67 -22.44
C TYR A 25 -26.25 -6.19 -22.23
N GLU A 26 -25.67 -6.94 -23.16
CA GLU A 26 -25.53 -8.41 -23.03
C GLU A 26 -24.75 -8.78 -21.77
N LEU A 27 -23.62 -8.09 -21.52
CA LEU A 27 -22.84 -8.33 -20.30
C LEU A 27 -23.62 -8.02 -19.04
N LEU A 28 -24.43 -6.95 -19.01
CA LEU A 28 -25.22 -6.59 -17.83
C LEU A 28 -26.33 -7.60 -17.57
N ASP A 29 -27.02 -8.07 -18.60
CA ASP A 29 -28.08 -9.06 -18.51
C ASP A 29 -27.55 -10.41 -17.98
N GLU A 30 -26.39 -10.83 -18.49
CA GLU A 30 -25.77 -12.10 -18.09
C GLU A 30 -25.14 -12.08 -16.69
N ILE A 31 -24.57 -10.95 -16.25
CA ILE A 31 -23.92 -10.89 -14.94
C ILE A 31 -24.88 -10.51 -13.81
N LEU A 32 -26.07 -10.00 -14.11
CA LEU A 32 -26.99 -9.47 -13.12
C LEU A 32 -28.44 -9.78 -13.52
N ASP A 33 -28.98 -10.86 -12.96
CA ASP A 33 -30.39 -11.22 -13.14
C ASP A 33 -31.20 -10.77 -11.92
N PHE A 34 -32.23 -9.95 -12.13
CA PHE A 34 -33.12 -9.41 -11.09
C PHE A 34 -32.38 -8.78 -9.88
N GLY A 35 -31.22 -8.17 -10.12
CA GLY A 35 -30.39 -7.57 -9.07
C GLY A 35 -29.51 -8.56 -8.30
N TYR A 36 -29.57 -9.85 -8.63
CA TYR A 36 -28.68 -10.88 -8.11
C TYR A 36 -27.48 -11.06 -9.05
N PRO A 37 -26.25 -10.82 -8.55
CA PRO A 37 -25.05 -11.10 -9.33
C PRO A 37 -24.93 -12.59 -9.67
N GLN A 38 -24.77 -12.87 -10.96
CA GLN A 38 -24.53 -14.20 -11.50
C GLN A 38 -23.02 -14.40 -11.71
N ASN A 39 -22.63 -15.26 -12.65
CA ASN A 39 -21.23 -15.50 -12.97
C ASN A 39 -20.62 -14.28 -13.69
N SER A 40 -19.60 -13.69 -13.08
CA SER A 40 -18.90 -12.51 -13.60
C SER A 40 -17.47 -12.80 -14.08
N ASP A 41 -17.13 -14.08 -14.27
CA ASP A 41 -15.83 -14.50 -14.78
C ASP A 41 -15.67 -14.15 -16.26
N THR A 42 -14.72 -13.26 -16.57
CA THR A 42 -14.45 -12.80 -17.94
C THR A 42 -14.07 -13.92 -18.91
N GLY A 43 -13.40 -14.98 -18.44
CA GLY A 43 -13.00 -16.11 -19.27
C GLY A 43 -14.20 -16.96 -19.67
N VAL A 44 -15.18 -17.09 -18.79
CA VAL A 44 -16.46 -17.76 -19.07
C VAL A 44 -17.31 -16.89 -19.99
N LEU A 45 -17.50 -15.61 -19.64
CA LEU A 45 -18.29 -14.68 -20.46
C LEU A 45 -17.77 -14.58 -21.90
N LYS A 46 -16.45 -14.49 -22.10
CA LYS A 46 -15.84 -14.39 -23.45
C LYS A 46 -16.03 -15.63 -24.33
N SER A 47 -16.51 -16.74 -23.77
CA SER A 47 -16.77 -17.95 -24.55
C SER A 47 -18.11 -17.92 -25.28
N PHE A 48 -19.09 -17.15 -24.79
CA PHE A 48 -20.43 -17.04 -25.42
C PHE A 48 -20.83 -15.60 -25.76
N ILE A 49 -20.25 -14.59 -25.11
CA ILE A 49 -20.40 -13.18 -25.45
C ILE A 49 -19.18 -12.75 -26.28
N THR A 50 -19.37 -12.53 -27.57
CA THR A 50 -18.25 -12.21 -28.50
C THR A 50 -18.51 -10.92 -29.27
N GLN A 51 -17.46 -10.11 -29.47
CA GLN A 51 -17.53 -8.87 -30.25
C GLN A 51 -17.64 -9.11 -31.76
N GLN A 52 -17.25 -10.30 -32.23
CA GLN A 52 -17.31 -10.67 -33.64
C GLN A 52 -18.58 -11.48 -33.84
N GLY A 53 -19.47 -11.01 -34.72
CA GLY A 53 -20.82 -11.54 -34.90
C GLY A 53 -20.91 -13.07 -34.94
N VAL A 54 -22.06 -13.56 -34.48
CA VAL A 54 -22.44 -14.96 -34.26
C VAL A 54 -21.74 -15.92 -35.24
N ARG A 55 -20.58 -16.44 -34.84
CA ARG A 55 -20.07 -17.68 -35.43
C ARG A 55 -20.98 -18.80 -34.94
N PRO A 56 -21.43 -19.72 -35.81
CA PRO A 56 -22.17 -20.89 -35.36
C PRO A 56 -21.27 -21.67 -34.39
N VAL A 57 -21.62 -21.61 -33.10
CA VAL A 57 -20.95 -22.34 -32.04
C VAL A 57 -21.17 -23.82 -32.31
N THR A 58 -20.10 -24.59 -32.45
CA THR A 58 -20.20 -26.03 -32.67
C THR A 58 -20.84 -26.70 -31.45
N ARG A 59 -21.55 -27.82 -31.64
CA ARG A 59 -22.21 -28.55 -30.53
C ARG A 59 -21.22 -28.93 -29.42
N GLU A 60 -19.95 -29.18 -29.77
CA GLU A 60 -18.85 -29.44 -28.85
C GLU A 60 -18.45 -28.21 -28.03
N GLU A 61 -18.35 -27.03 -28.64
CA GLU A 61 -18.12 -25.77 -27.94
C GLU A 61 -19.28 -25.46 -26.97
N GLN A 62 -20.52 -25.70 -27.37
CA GLN A 62 -21.69 -25.45 -26.53
C GLN A 62 -21.73 -26.38 -25.29
N THR A 63 -21.33 -27.65 -25.44
CA THR A 63 -21.16 -28.56 -24.30
C THR A 63 -20.02 -28.14 -23.37
N ASN A 64 -18.91 -27.61 -23.92
CA ASN A 64 -17.77 -27.13 -23.13
C ASN A 64 -18.08 -25.83 -22.38
N VAL A 65 -18.90 -24.95 -22.96
CA VAL A 65 -19.39 -23.73 -22.30
C VAL A 65 -20.33 -24.12 -21.15
N THR A 66 -21.28 -25.02 -21.41
CA THR A 66 -22.22 -25.49 -20.39
C THR A 66 -21.45 -26.12 -19.22
N SER A 67 -20.46 -26.97 -19.47
CA SER A 67 -19.66 -27.60 -18.42
C SER A 67 -18.76 -26.61 -17.66
N ALA A 68 -18.29 -25.53 -18.29
CA ALA A 68 -17.54 -24.48 -17.60
C ALA A 68 -18.44 -23.60 -16.71
N VAL A 69 -19.71 -23.42 -17.09
CA VAL A 69 -20.71 -22.66 -16.31
C VAL A 69 -21.28 -23.50 -15.16
N THR A 70 -21.55 -24.79 -15.38
CA THR A 70 -22.14 -25.69 -14.37
C THR A 70 -21.09 -26.50 -13.59
N GLY A 71 -19.82 -26.46 -14.01
CA GLY A 71 -18.73 -27.22 -13.41
C GLY A 71 -18.24 -26.62 -12.10
N GLN A 72 -17.60 -27.45 -11.27
CA GLN A 72 -17.04 -27.02 -9.98
C GLN A 72 -15.84 -26.05 -10.12
N ILE A 73 -15.26 -25.94 -11.32
CA ILE A 73 -14.09 -25.08 -11.62
C ILE A 73 -14.42 -24.18 -12.80
N GLY A 74 -14.83 -22.94 -12.53
CA GLY A 74 -15.21 -21.97 -13.58
C GLY A 74 -14.05 -21.16 -14.18
N TRP A 75 -12.90 -21.09 -13.49
CA TRP A 75 -11.80 -20.18 -13.86
C TRP A 75 -10.70 -20.82 -14.73
N ARG A 76 -10.83 -22.10 -15.09
CA ARG A 76 -9.84 -22.81 -15.92
C ARG A 76 -10.53 -23.82 -16.84
N ARG A 77 -10.21 -23.77 -18.13
CA ARG A 77 -10.77 -24.68 -19.15
C ARG A 77 -9.96 -25.96 -19.25
N GLU A 78 -10.63 -27.07 -19.54
CA GLU A 78 -9.95 -28.32 -19.90
C GLU A 78 -9.28 -28.23 -21.29
N GLY A 79 -8.30 -29.11 -21.56
CA GLY A 79 -7.68 -29.23 -22.88
C GLY A 79 -6.59 -28.21 -23.22
N ILE A 80 -6.27 -27.26 -22.33
CA ILE A 80 -5.17 -26.30 -22.51
C ILE A 80 -3.85 -27.06 -22.70
N LYS A 81 -3.06 -26.68 -23.71
CA LYS A 81 -1.74 -27.29 -24.00
C LYS A 81 -0.70 -26.22 -24.27
N TYR A 82 0.44 -26.36 -23.63
CA TYR A 82 1.62 -25.55 -23.87
C TYR A 82 2.78 -26.43 -24.34
N ARG A 83 3.65 -25.85 -25.17
CA ARG A 83 4.90 -26.52 -25.57
C ARG A 83 5.84 -26.75 -24.38
N ARG A 84 5.80 -25.85 -23.40
CA ARG A 84 6.55 -25.92 -22.15
C ARG A 84 5.65 -25.46 -21.01
N ASN A 85 5.70 -26.17 -19.89
CA ASN A 85 4.97 -25.79 -18.69
C ASN A 85 5.82 -24.80 -17.88
N GLU A 86 5.35 -23.57 -17.74
CA GLU A 86 6.10 -22.48 -17.11
C GLU A 86 5.21 -21.68 -16.14
N LEU A 87 5.78 -21.33 -14.99
CA LEU A 87 5.16 -20.50 -13.97
C LEU A 87 6.06 -19.32 -13.62
N PHE A 88 5.49 -18.12 -13.58
CA PHE A 88 6.16 -16.91 -13.14
C PHE A 88 5.41 -16.31 -11.96
N LEU A 89 6.14 -16.04 -10.88
CA LEU A 89 5.61 -15.43 -9.66
C LEU A 89 6.24 -14.05 -9.43
N ASP A 90 5.39 -13.06 -9.25
CA ASP A 90 5.77 -11.71 -8.89
C ASP A 90 5.25 -11.41 -7.49
N VAL A 91 6.16 -11.36 -6.53
CA VAL A 91 5.85 -10.87 -5.18
C VAL A 91 6.08 -9.37 -5.17
N ILE A 92 4.99 -8.61 -5.13
CA ILE A 92 5.01 -7.15 -5.21
C ILE A 92 4.55 -6.58 -3.88
N GLU A 93 5.39 -5.77 -3.25
CA GLU A 93 5.11 -5.17 -1.95
C GLU A 93 5.15 -3.65 -2.02
N SER A 94 4.11 -3.01 -1.49
CA SER A 94 4.02 -1.57 -1.34
C SER A 94 4.27 -1.21 0.12
N VAL A 95 5.39 -0.53 0.40
CA VAL A 95 5.76 -0.08 1.75
C VAL A 95 5.12 1.27 2.02
N ASN A 96 4.25 1.31 3.03
CA ASN A 96 3.70 2.54 3.56
C ASN A 96 4.42 2.87 4.86
N LEU A 97 5.00 4.07 4.94
CA LEU A 97 5.76 4.57 6.07
C LEU A 97 5.33 6.01 6.38
N LEU A 98 5.07 6.29 7.65
CA LEU A 98 5.05 7.63 8.20
C LEU A 98 6.12 7.74 9.28
N MET A 99 7.08 8.63 9.08
CA MET A 99 8.19 8.86 10.01
C MET A 99 8.12 10.27 10.61
N SER A 100 8.50 10.41 11.88
CA SER A 100 8.63 11.69 12.56
C SER A 100 9.86 12.47 12.08
N GLN A 101 9.93 13.76 12.43
CA GLN A 101 11.10 14.60 12.13
C GLN A 101 12.38 14.11 12.83
N GLN A 102 12.23 13.47 14.00
CA GLN A 102 13.34 12.88 14.75
C GLN A 102 13.75 11.50 14.20
N GLY A 103 13.08 11.00 13.17
CA GLY A 103 13.37 9.72 12.54
C GLY A 103 12.80 8.51 13.28
N GLN A 104 11.76 8.71 14.11
CA GLN A 104 10.98 7.63 14.72
C GLN A 104 9.87 7.19 13.77
N VAL A 105 9.69 5.89 13.59
CA VAL A 105 8.58 5.34 12.81
C VAL A 105 7.27 5.55 13.57
N LEU A 106 6.33 6.30 13.00
CA LEU A 106 5.01 6.56 13.57
C LEU A 106 3.98 5.52 13.09
N SER A 107 4.05 5.14 11.83
CA SER A 107 3.22 4.09 11.23
C SER A 107 3.99 3.40 10.12
N THR A 108 3.92 2.08 10.07
CA THR A 108 4.50 1.29 8.99
C THR A 108 3.62 0.10 8.70
N HIS A 109 3.34 -0.15 7.43
CA HIS A 109 2.68 -1.38 6.99
C HIS A 109 3.05 -1.67 5.54
N VAL A 110 3.02 -2.95 5.18
CA VAL A 110 3.24 -3.42 3.83
C VAL A 110 1.96 -4.02 3.30
N ALA A 111 1.54 -3.56 2.12
CA ALA A 111 0.52 -4.21 1.31
C ALA A 111 1.21 -5.03 0.22
N GLY A 112 1.17 -6.35 0.36
CA GLY A 112 1.77 -7.30 -0.56
C GLY A 112 0.72 -7.97 -1.45
N ARG A 113 1.14 -8.35 -2.66
CA ARG A 113 0.37 -9.21 -3.55
C ARG A 113 1.28 -10.16 -4.29
N VAL A 114 0.77 -11.35 -4.57
CA VAL A 114 1.43 -12.37 -5.37
C VAL A 114 0.67 -12.48 -6.69
N VAL A 115 1.30 -11.99 -7.76
CA VAL A 115 0.78 -12.12 -9.12
C VAL A 115 1.43 -13.34 -9.76
N MET A 116 0.64 -14.20 -10.38
CA MET A 116 1.09 -15.42 -11.01
C MET A 116 0.78 -15.38 -12.51
N LYS A 117 1.75 -15.79 -13.33
CA LYS A 117 1.52 -16.11 -14.74
C LYS A 117 1.66 -17.61 -14.92
N SER A 118 0.57 -18.26 -15.30
CA SER A 118 0.48 -19.70 -15.43
C SER A 118 0.35 -20.10 -16.89
N TYR A 119 1.36 -20.80 -17.40
CA TYR A 119 1.35 -21.41 -18.73
C TYR A 119 1.51 -22.91 -18.55
N LEU A 120 0.45 -23.56 -18.10
CA LEU A 120 0.44 -24.98 -17.77
C LEU A 120 -0.55 -25.74 -18.63
N SER A 121 -0.21 -26.97 -19.01
CA SER A 121 -1.10 -27.84 -19.77
C SER A 121 -2.10 -28.57 -18.86
N GLY A 122 -3.33 -28.80 -19.30
CA GLY A 122 -4.33 -29.55 -18.54
C GLY A 122 -4.98 -28.77 -17.40
N MET A 123 -5.30 -29.46 -16.31
CA MET A 123 -5.95 -28.99 -15.08
C MET A 123 -5.05 -29.26 -13.84
N PRO A 124 -3.85 -28.64 -13.77
CA PRO A 124 -2.87 -28.96 -12.74
C PRO A 124 -3.31 -28.46 -11.36
N GLU A 125 -3.09 -29.28 -10.33
CA GLU A 125 -3.18 -28.84 -8.93
C GLU A 125 -1.82 -28.28 -8.48
N CYS A 126 -1.83 -27.03 -8.04
CA CYS A 126 -0.67 -26.34 -7.49
C CYS A 126 -0.74 -26.29 -5.96
N LYS A 127 0.43 -26.38 -5.31
CA LYS A 127 0.61 -26.11 -3.87
C LYS A 127 1.68 -25.05 -3.68
N PHE A 128 1.31 -23.97 -3.01
CA PHE A 128 2.17 -22.82 -2.76
C PHE A 128 2.48 -22.69 -1.27
N GLY A 129 3.77 -22.70 -0.94
CA GLY A 129 4.27 -22.64 0.42
C GLY A 129 4.99 -21.33 0.68
N ILE A 130 4.62 -20.66 1.77
CA ILE A 130 5.22 -19.40 2.22
C ILE A 130 5.94 -19.59 3.55
N ASN A 131 6.80 -18.64 3.91
CA ASN A 131 7.49 -18.58 5.19
C ASN A 131 6.60 -18.01 6.31
N ASP A 132 5.33 -18.39 6.38
CA ASP A 132 4.41 -17.92 7.43
C ASP A 132 4.86 -18.41 8.82
N LYS A 133 4.83 -17.50 9.79
CA LYS A 133 5.24 -17.75 11.17
C LYS A 133 4.51 -18.93 11.80
N ILE A 134 3.20 -19.05 11.55
CA ILE A 134 2.39 -20.16 12.06
C ILE A 134 2.87 -21.49 11.51
N THR A 135 3.07 -21.57 10.18
CA THR A 135 3.56 -22.78 9.52
C THR A 135 4.97 -23.17 9.97
N VAL A 136 5.85 -22.19 10.19
CA VAL A 136 7.22 -22.43 10.65
C VAL A 136 7.25 -22.92 12.10
N GLU A 137 6.43 -22.36 12.98
CA GLU A 137 6.33 -22.77 14.38
C GLU A 137 5.76 -24.17 14.53
N ASN A 138 4.67 -24.51 13.83
CA ASN A 138 4.06 -25.84 13.86
C ASN A 138 5.04 -26.94 13.41
N ARG A 139 5.85 -26.67 12.38
CA ARG A 139 6.87 -27.62 11.92
C ARG A 139 8.01 -27.81 12.93
N THR A 140 8.38 -26.75 13.64
CA THR A 140 9.42 -26.80 14.69
C THR A 140 8.95 -27.65 15.86
N LYS A 141 7.70 -27.49 16.30
CA LYS A 141 7.08 -28.34 17.34
C LYS A 141 7.03 -29.81 16.93
N ASN A 142 6.59 -30.10 15.71
CA ASN A 142 6.51 -31.49 15.21
C ASN A 142 7.90 -32.15 15.10
N GLN A 143 8.96 -31.41 14.77
CA GLN A 143 10.34 -31.96 14.78
C GLN A 143 10.85 -32.25 16.19
N LEU A 144 10.49 -31.44 17.18
CA LEU A 144 10.85 -31.68 18.59
C LEU A 144 10.12 -32.90 19.17
N GLU A 145 8.86 -33.13 18.81
CA GLU A 145 8.09 -34.30 19.27
C GLU A 145 8.55 -35.62 18.65
N THR A 146 9.03 -35.61 17.41
CA THR A 146 9.51 -36.83 16.73
C THR A 146 10.87 -37.33 17.29
N THR A 147 11.58 -36.50 18.05
CA THR A 147 12.90 -36.85 18.61
C THR A 147 12.81 -37.49 20.00
N ASN A 148 11.65 -37.45 20.67
CA ASN A 148 11.49 -37.88 22.07
C ASN A 148 10.93 -39.31 22.26
N THR A 149 10.71 -40.09 21.21
CA THR A 149 10.11 -41.44 21.34
C THR A 149 11.09 -42.61 21.26
N ASN A 150 12.38 -42.39 20.97
CA ASN A 150 13.38 -43.46 21.00
C ASN A 150 14.67 -42.96 21.67
N ASN A 151 14.79 -43.15 22.98
CA ASN A 151 16.06 -43.47 23.65
C ASN A 151 15.86 -43.72 25.15
N THR A 152 15.64 -44.98 25.48
CA THR A 152 16.05 -45.54 26.76
C THR A 152 17.57 -45.69 26.76
N SER A 153 18.20 -45.27 27.87
CA SER A 153 19.55 -45.58 28.36
C SER A 153 20.68 -44.53 28.22
N THR A 154 21.33 -44.35 29.37
CA THR A 154 22.69 -43.85 29.66
C THR A 154 22.94 -42.36 29.90
N ASN A 155 23.49 -42.13 31.10
CA ASN A 155 23.96 -40.90 31.71
C ASN A 155 24.99 -40.16 30.85
N GLY A 156 24.83 -38.84 30.74
CA GLY A 156 25.85 -37.92 30.25
C GLY A 156 25.47 -36.49 30.57
N SER A 157 26.15 -35.89 31.55
CA SER A 157 26.03 -34.46 31.86
C SER A 157 26.46 -33.63 30.66
N SER A 158 25.60 -32.74 30.19
CA SER A 158 25.98 -31.68 29.26
C SER A 158 25.16 -30.43 29.52
N TYR A 159 25.90 -29.33 29.70
CA TYR A 159 25.41 -27.97 29.85
C TYR A 159 24.47 -27.59 28.68
N PRO A 160 23.43 -26.77 28.91
CA PRO A 160 22.64 -26.23 27.81
C PRO A 160 23.50 -25.25 27.02
N SER A 161 23.95 -25.66 25.83
CA SER A 161 24.54 -24.76 24.84
C SER A 161 23.42 -23.93 24.22
N THR A 162 23.24 -22.72 24.75
CA THR A 162 22.37 -21.67 24.21
C THR A 162 22.97 -21.08 22.94
N THR A 163 23.16 -21.86 21.88
CA THR A 163 23.68 -21.32 20.60
C THR A 163 23.13 -22.10 19.42
N THR A 164 21.93 -21.73 18.90
CA THR A 164 21.48 -21.82 17.48
C THR A 164 19.94 -21.74 17.30
N THR A 165 19.25 -20.78 17.92
CA THR A 165 17.81 -20.52 17.63
C THR A 165 17.54 -19.14 17.01
N THR A 166 18.56 -18.32 16.76
CA THR A 166 18.40 -16.93 16.32
C THR A 166 18.30 -16.72 14.80
N THR A 167 18.62 -17.71 13.97
CA THR A 167 18.63 -17.57 12.50
C THR A 167 17.31 -17.97 11.83
N THR A 168 16.57 -18.93 12.36
CA THR A 168 15.27 -19.37 11.80
C THR A 168 14.13 -18.42 12.15
N ALA A 169 14.11 -17.87 13.38
CA ALA A 169 13.07 -16.94 13.84
C ALA A 169 12.98 -15.64 13.03
N LYS A 170 14.10 -15.15 12.47
CA LYS A 170 14.13 -13.93 11.62
C LYS A 170 13.60 -14.14 10.19
N THR A 171 13.31 -15.37 9.80
CA THR A 171 12.92 -15.69 8.42
C THR A 171 11.45 -15.97 8.24
N ALA A 172 10.64 -15.90 9.29
CA ALA A 172 9.21 -16.10 9.18
C ALA A 172 8.47 -14.76 9.11
N ILE A 173 7.51 -14.63 8.19
CA ILE A 173 6.66 -13.46 8.06
C ILE A 173 5.45 -13.60 8.99
N ALA A 174 5.11 -12.52 9.71
CA ALA A 174 3.83 -12.40 10.40
C ALA A 174 2.83 -11.69 9.47
N ILE A 175 1.88 -12.45 8.93
CA ILE A 175 0.82 -11.91 8.08
C ILE A 175 -0.36 -11.51 8.98
N ASP A 176 -0.82 -10.27 8.88
CA ASP A 176 -1.95 -9.76 9.67
C ASP A 176 -3.28 -10.21 9.05
N ASP A 177 -3.38 -10.12 7.72
CA ASP A 177 -4.51 -10.61 6.95
C ASP A 177 -4.05 -11.04 5.55
N CYS A 178 -4.80 -11.97 4.96
CA CYS A 178 -4.61 -12.39 3.59
C CYS A 178 -5.95 -12.59 2.90
N GLN A 179 -5.97 -12.33 1.60
CA GLN A 179 -7.09 -12.55 0.70
C GLN A 179 -6.59 -13.43 -0.43
N PHE A 180 -7.39 -14.41 -0.82
CA PHE A 180 -7.04 -15.36 -1.87
C PHE A 180 -7.95 -15.20 -3.07
N HIS A 181 -7.43 -15.56 -4.23
CA HIS A 181 -8.25 -15.80 -5.41
C HIS A 181 -9.21 -16.97 -5.17
N GLN A 182 -10.37 -16.96 -5.83
CA GLN A 182 -11.39 -18.02 -5.75
C GLN A 182 -10.86 -19.43 -6.07
N CYS A 183 -9.72 -19.52 -6.76
CA CYS A 183 -9.11 -20.80 -7.09
C CYS A 183 -8.49 -21.53 -5.88
N VAL A 184 -8.31 -20.84 -4.74
CA VAL A 184 -7.69 -21.39 -3.54
C VAL A 184 -8.72 -22.14 -2.69
N LYS A 185 -8.38 -23.37 -2.30
CA LYS A 185 -9.18 -24.20 -1.41
C LYS A 185 -9.01 -23.73 0.04
N LEU A 186 -9.87 -22.81 0.49
CA LEU A 186 -9.79 -22.20 1.82
C LEU A 186 -9.83 -23.21 2.97
N SER A 187 -10.60 -24.29 2.84
CA SER A 187 -10.66 -25.36 3.85
C SER A 187 -9.30 -25.99 4.15
N LYS A 188 -8.47 -26.21 3.13
CA LYS A 188 -7.09 -26.72 3.30
C LYS A 188 -6.15 -25.68 3.90
N PHE A 189 -6.39 -24.40 3.63
CA PHE A 189 -5.59 -23.33 4.23
C PHE A 189 -5.90 -23.19 5.72
N GLU A 190 -7.17 -23.28 6.12
CA GLU A 190 -7.57 -23.19 7.52
C GLU A 190 -7.05 -24.37 8.37
N SER A 191 -7.05 -25.60 7.82
CA SER A 191 -6.60 -26.79 8.55
C SER A 191 -5.08 -26.98 8.53
N GLU A 192 -4.42 -26.75 7.40
CA GLU A 192 -3.02 -27.11 7.17
C GLU A 192 -2.09 -25.90 6.92
N HIS A 193 -2.63 -24.68 6.87
CA HIS A 193 -1.92 -23.49 6.38
C HIS A 193 -1.27 -23.71 5.00
N SER A 194 -1.93 -24.49 4.16
CA SER A 194 -1.45 -24.93 2.84
C SER A 194 -2.28 -24.31 1.72
N ILE A 195 -1.65 -23.52 0.85
CA ILE A 195 -2.33 -22.86 -0.27
C ILE A 195 -2.37 -23.83 -1.44
N SER A 196 -3.53 -24.48 -1.65
CA SER A 196 -3.77 -25.45 -2.72
C SER A 196 -4.82 -24.93 -3.69
N PHE A 197 -4.54 -24.95 -4.98
CA PHE A 197 -5.38 -24.33 -6.01
C PHE A 197 -5.15 -24.93 -7.40
N ILE A 198 -6.11 -24.72 -8.29
CA ILE A 198 -5.94 -24.96 -9.74
C ILE A 198 -5.85 -23.58 -10.40
N PRO A 199 -4.68 -23.16 -10.93
CA PRO A 199 -4.49 -21.79 -11.38
C PRO A 199 -5.31 -21.48 -12.64
N PRO A 200 -5.96 -20.31 -12.71
CA PRO A 200 -6.36 -19.72 -13.99
C PRO A 200 -5.20 -19.70 -14.98
N ASP A 201 -5.53 -19.72 -16.26
CA ASP A 201 -4.54 -19.64 -17.32
C ASP A 201 -4.11 -18.18 -17.57
N GLY A 202 -2.83 -17.96 -17.83
CA GLY A 202 -2.27 -16.62 -18.01
C GLY A 202 -2.02 -15.88 -16.69
N GLU A 203 -2.13 -14.54 -16.71
CA GLU A 203 -1.82 -13.67 -15.57
C GLU A 203 -3.04 -13.46 -14.67
N PHE A 204 -2.89 -13.77 -13.38
CA PHE A 204 -3.90 -13.52 -12.35
C PHE A 204 -3.24 -13.20 -11.01
N GLU A 205 -3.99 -12.59 -10.10
CA GLU A 205 -3.51 -12.33 -8.74
C GLU A 205 -3.92 -13.50 -7.83
N LEU A 206 -2.95 -14.25 -7.31
CA LEU A 206 -3.20 -15.43 -6.48
C LEU A 206 -3.63 -15.06 -5.06
N MET A 207 -2.95 -14.07 -4.47
CA MET A 207 -3.26 -13.60 -3.12
C MET A 207 -2.81 -12.17 -2.88
N ARG A 208 -3.49 -11.50 -1.95
CA ARG A 208 -3.05 -10.28 -1.28
C ARG A 208 -2.78 -10.57 0.18
N TYR A 209 -1.87 -9.81 0.77
CA TYR A 209 -1.60 -9.89 2.20
C TYR A 209 -1.20 -8.53 2.74
N ARG A 210 -1.42 -8.34 4.03
CA ARG A 210 -0.95 -7.18 4.76
C ARG A 210 -0.09 -7.61 5.94
N THR A 211 0.94 -6.84 6.23
CA THR A 211 1.74 -6.99 7.44
C THR A 211 2.12 -5.64 8.02
N THR A 212 2.19 -5.56 9.36
CA THR A 212 2.55 -4.37 10.13
C THR A 212 3.81 -4.59 10.98
N LYS A 213 4.35 -5.81 10.98
CA LYS A 213 5.47 -6.23 11.85
C LYS A 213 6.71 -6.58 11.05
N ASP A 214 7.87 -6.39 11.67
CA ASP A 214 9.19 -6.83 11.17
C ASP A 214 9.54 -6.32 9.74
N ILE A 215 9.01 -5.16 9.37
CA ILE A 215 9.24 -4.56 8.05
C ILE A 215 10.64 -3.95 7.97
N SER A 216 11.43 -4.41 7.00
CA SER A 216 12.73 -3.83 6.66
C SER A 216 12.54 -2.56 5.83
N LEU A 217 12.82 -1.40 6.42
CA LEU A 217 12.70 -0.10 5.72
C LEU A 217 13.87 0.07 4.73
N PRO A 218 13.62 0.13 3.41
CA PRO A 218 14.70 0.13 2.41
C PRO A 218 15.51 1.43 2.40
N PHE A 219 14.89 2.53 2.79
CA PHE A 219 15.55 3.83 2.86
C PHE A 219 15.27 4.49 4.20
N ARG A 220 16.11 5.45 4.58
CA ARG A 220 15.86 6.34 5.72
C ARG A 220 16.14 7.75 5.26
N VAL A 221 15.11 8.59 5.32
CA VAL A 221 15.20 10.01 4.97
C VAL A 221 15.37 10.81 6.26
N ILE A 222 16.42 11.62 6.34
CA ILE A 222 16.72 12.47 7.49
C ILE A 222 16.65 13.91 7.02
N PRO A 223 15.51 14.59 7.24
CA PRO A 223 15.38 16.01 6.93
C PRO A 223 15.98 16.87 8.04
N LEU A 224 16.75 17.88 7.65
CA LEU A 224 17.18 18.97 8.50
C LEU A 224 16.73 20.27 7.85
N VAL A 225 15.81 20.99 8.50
CA VAL A 225 15.28 22.26 8.02
C VAL A 225 15.61 23.34 9.03
N ARG A 226 16.30 24.39 8.57
CA ARG A 226 16.71 25.55 9.37
C ARG A 226 16.17 26.83 8.74
N GLU A 227 15.34 27.56 9.47
CA GLU A 227 14.89 28.90 9.07
C GLU A 227 15.92 29.94 9.53
N ILE A 228 16.36 30.80 8.61
CA ILE A 228 17.31 31.89 8.89
C ILE A 228 16.56 33.21 8.70
N GLY A 229 16.16 33.82 9.82
CA GLY A 229 15.40 35.07 9.79
C GLY A 229 14.00 34.88 9.20
N ARG A 230 13.63 35.71 8.22
CA ARG A 230 12.30 35.70 7.56
C ARG A 230 12.36 35.47 6.04
N THR A 231 13.56 35.45 5.47
CA THR A 231 13.80 35.54 4.03
C THR A 231 14.60 34.38 3.49
N LYS A 232 15.13 33.50 4.35
CA LYS A 232 15.96 32.37 3.94
C LYS A 232 15.62 31.13 4.73
N MET A 233 15.59 29.99 4.05
CA MET A 233 15.41 28.68 4.64
C MET A 233 16.44 27.72 4.04
N GLU A 234 17.18 27.02 4.89
CA GLU A 234 18.11 25.99 4.48
C GLU A 234 17.50 24.62 4.73
N VAL A 235 17.57 23.75 3.73
CA VAL A 235 17.06 22.40 3.78
C VAL A 235 18.18 21.44 3.40
N LYS A 236 18.56 20.56 4.32
CA LYS A 236 19.47 19.47 4.06
C LYS A 236 18.73 18.15 4.23
N VAL A 237 18.71 17.35 3.17
CA VAL A 237 18.06 16.03 3.17
C VAL A 237 19.11 14.97 2.93
N VAL A 238 19.25 14.07 3.91
CA VAL A 238 20.14 12.92 3.83
C VAL A 238 19.30 11.67 3.61
N VAL A 239 19.63 10.90 2.58
CA VAL A 239 18.98 9.62 2.27
C VAL A 239 19.99 8.51 2.44
N LYS A 240 19.66 7.55 3.31
CA LYS A 240 20.46 6.35 3.56
C LYS A 240 19.72 5.13 3.03
N SER A 241 20.38 4.28 2.23
CA SER A 241 19.83 2.97 1.86
C SER A 241 20.16 1.94 2.93
N ASN A 242 19.16 1.17 3.36
CA ASN A 242 19.26 0.20 4.44
C ASN A 242 18.85 -1.20 3.95
N PHE A 243 19.61 -1.71 2.99
CA PHE A 243 19.47 -3.06 2.45
C PHE A 243 20.84 -3.59 2.03
N LYS A 244 20.91 -4.87 1.68
CA LYS A 244 22.17 -5.55 1.34
C LYS A 244 22.97 -4.77 0.28
N PRO A 245 24.29 -4.57 0.46
CA PRO A 245 25.12 -3.83 -0.51
C PRO A 245 25.10 -4.37 -1.94
N THR A 246 24.85 -5.67 -2.11
CA THR A 246 24.76 -6.32 -3.42
C THR A 246 23.49 -5.97 -4.20
N LEU A 247 22.45 -5.47 -3.52
CA LEU A 247 21.21 -5.05 -4.15
C LEU A 247 21.29 -3.59 -4.56
N ILE A 248 20.54 -3.24 -5.60
CA ILE A 248 20.50 -1.89 -6.16
C ILE A 248 19.04 -1.42 -6.18
N GLY A 249 18.75 -0.36 -5.44
CA GLY A 249 17.49 0.38 -5.55
C GLY A 249 17.47 1.25 -6.79
N GLN A 250 16.30 1.38 -7.42
CA GLN A 250 16.09 2.07 -8.69
C GLN A 250 14.88 3.00 -8.60
N LYS A 251 14.74 3.87 -9.61
CA LYS A 251 13.61 4.83 -9.74
C LYS A 251 13.39 5.64 -8.46
N ILE A 252 14.49 6.09 -7.84
CA ILE A 252 14.45 6.81 -6.58
C ILE A 252 14.13 8.27 -6.87
N GLU A 253 13.02 8.76 -6.31
CA GLU A 253 12.56 10.13 -6.46
C GLU A 253 12.10 10.66 -5.10
N ILE A 254 12.83 11.64 -4.58
CA ILE A 254 12.50 12.32 -3.32
C ILE A 254 11.84 13.65 -3.66
N ARG A 255 10.66 13.89 -3.08
CA ARG A 255 9.93 15.15 -3.20
C ARG A 255 9.99 15.89 -1.88
N ILE A 256 10.62 17.05 -1.91
CA ILE A 256 10.88 17.90 -0.75
C ILE A 256 10.01 19.15 -0.89
N PRO A 257 8.97 19.33 -0.07
CA PRO A 257 8.10 20.49 -0.16
C PRO A 257 8.85 21.79 0.13
N THR A 258 8.54 22.83 -0.63
CA THR A 258 9.00 24.21 -0.42
C THR A 258 7.82 25.09 0.00
N PRO A 259 8.07 26.19 0.73
CA PRO A 259 7.04 27.17 1.02
C PRO A 259 6.42 27.75 -0.26
N PRO A 260 5.15 28.18 -0.22
CA PRO A 260 4.50 28.80 -1.37
C PRO A 260 5.08 30.17 -1.72
N ASN A 261 5.74 30.85 -0.77
CA ASN A 261 6.41 32.14 -0.97
C ASN A 261 7.90 31.99 -1.37
N THR A 262 8.29 30.84 -1.91
CA THR A 262 9.65 30.62 -2.43
C THR A 262 9.91 31.52 -3.64
N CYS A 263 10.97 32.32 -3.56
CA CYS A 263 11.46 33.19 -4.63
C CYS A 263 12.49 32.47 -5.50
N ASP A 264 13.55 31.97 -4.87
CA ASP A 264 14.66 31.29 -5.53
C ASP A 264 15.10 30.06 -4.73
N VAL A 265 15.72 29.10 -5.42
CA VAL A 265 16.22 27.87 -4.82
C VAL A 265 17.60 27.51 -5.39
N GLN A 266 18.63 27.62 -4.55
CA GLN A 266 19.96 27.14 -4.86
C GLN A 266 20.12 25.68 -4.41
N LEU A 267 20.51 24.80 -5.32
CA LEU A 267 20.60 23.35 -5.07
C LEU A 267 22.05 22.88 -5.15
N LEU A 268 22.50 22.17 -4.11
CA LEU A 268 23.77 21.46 -4.07
C LEU A 268 23.51 19.95 -3.97
N CYS A 269 23.73 19.24 -5.08
CA CYS A 269 23.42 17.82 -5.23
C CYS A 269 24.65 17.05 -5.74
N MET A 270 25.18 16.14 -4.93
CA MET A 270 26.35 15.33 -5.34
C MET A 270 25.97 14.08 -6.15
N LYS A 271 24.74 13.58 -6.01
CA LYS A 271 24.29 12.36 -6.69
C LYS A 271 22.87 12.50 -7.21
N GLY A 272 22.67 12.21 -8.49
CA GLY A 272 21.37 12.35 -9.14
C GLY A 272 21.15 13.77 -9.65
N LYS A 273 19.90 14.09 -10.00
CA LYS A 273 19.49 15.39 -10.52
C LYS A 273 18.40 15.96 -9.62
N ALA A 274 18.59 17.18 -9.12
CA ALA A 274 17.60 17.91 -8.35
C ALA A 274 17.08 19.10 -9.16
N LYS A 275 15.77 19.34 -9.12
CA LYS A 275 15.14 20.49 -9.79
C LYS A 275 14.00 21.02 -8.92
N HIS A 276 13.89 22.33 -8.78
CA HIS A 276 12.73 22.98 -8.19
C HIS A 276 11.57 23.02 -9.20
N LYS A 277 10.38 22.62 -8.76
CA LYS A 277 9.13 22.70 -9.52
C LYS A 277 8.19 23.66 -8.79
N SER A 278 8.12 24.90 -9.26
CA SER A 278 7.31 25.95 -8.63
C SER A 278 5.80 25.66 -8.65
N SER A 279 5.28 25.05 -9.73
CA SER A 279 3.86 24.62 -9.82
C SER A 279 3.45 23.69 -8.69
N ASP A 280 4.42 22.94 -8.18
CA ASP A 280 4.26 21.83 -7.26
C ASP A 280 4.68 22.21 -5.83
N ASN A 281 5.20 23.42 -5.64
CA ASN A 281 5.87 23.90 -4.43
C ASN A 281 6.81 22.84 -3.86
N ALA A 282 7.68 22.28 -4.70
CA ALA A 282 8.57 21.19 -4.29
C ALA A 282 9.88 21.13 -5.07
N ILE A 283 10.93 20.71 -4.38
CA ILE A 283 12.17 20.24 -5.00
C ILE A 283 12.02 18.74 -5.27
N VAL A 284 12.29 18.34 -6.51
CA VAL A 284 12.26 16.95 -6.94
C VAL A 284 13.69 16.48 -7.17
N TRP A 285 14.13 15.53 -6.36
CA TRP A 285 15.47 14.94 -6.41
C TRP A 285 15.41 13.50 -6.92
N LYS A 286 15.95 13.25 -8.11
CA LYS A 286 15.92 11.97 -8.80
C LYS A 286 17.29 11.29 -8.79
N ILE A 287 17.35 10.07 -8.28
CA ILE A 287 18.54 9.22 -8.30
C ILE A 287 18.21 7.96 -9.10
N LYS A 288 18.90 7.76 -10.23
CA LYS A 288 18.62 6.63 -11.14
C LYS A 288 18.79 5.28 -10.42
N ARG A 289 19.89 5.13 -9.67
CA ARG A 289 20.26 3.91 -8.96
C ARG A 289 21.04 4.21 -7.67
N MET A 290 20.83 3.40 -6.64
CA MET A 290 21.59 3.46 -5.38
C MET A 290 21.80 2.05 -4.83
N GLY A 291 23.07 1.67 -4.60
CA GLY A 291 23.40 0.42 -3.91
C GLY A 291 22.99 0.45 -2.44
N GLY A 292 22.89 -0.72 -1.81
CA GLY A 292 22.58 -0.84 -0.38
C GLY A 292 23.69 -0.31 0.52
N MET A 293 23.34 0.13 1.74
CA MET A 293 24.27 0.70 2.73
C MET A 293 25.06 1.90 2.21
N LYS A 294 24.43 2.72 1.35
CA LYS A 294 25.00 3.96 0.81
C LYS A 294 24.22 5.16 1.32
N GLU A 295 24.89 6.30 1.34
CA GLU A 295 24.32 7.57 1.72
C GLU A 295 24.41 8.55 0.56
N SER A 296 23.44 9.44 0.44
CA SER A 296 23.50 10.58 -0.46
C SER A 296 22.80 11.76 0.20
N GLN A 297 23.27 12.96 -0.10
CA GLN A 297 22.75 14.19 0.47
C GLN A 297 22.40 15.20 -0.62
N LEU A 298 21.37 15.98 -0.34
CA LEU A 298 20.99 17.18 -1.04
C LEU A 298 20.98 18.33 -0.03
N SER A 299 21.62 19.44 -0.36
CA SER A 299 21.46 20.70 0.34
C SER A 299 20.75 21.69 -0.57
N ALA A 300 19.81 22.44 -0.04
CA ALA A 300 19.07 23.47 -0.73
C ALA A 300 19.01 24.73 0.14
N GLU A 301 19.29 25.86 -0.49
CA GLU A 301 19.08 27.18 0.08
C GLU A 301 17.89 27.80 -0.65
N ILE A 302 16.84 28.11 0.11
CA ILE A 302 15.57 28.59 -0.39
C ILE A 302 15.40 30.04 0.07
N GLU A 303 15.37 30.95 -0.88
CA GLU A 303 15.00 32.34 -0.62
C GLU A 303 13.49 32.46 -0.57
N LEU A 304 13.00 33.17 0.44
CA LEU A 304 11.60 33.41 0.69
C LEU A 304 11.32 34.88 0.44
N LEU A 305 10.27 35.16 -0.33
CA LEU A 305 9.72 36.50 -0.38
C LEU A 305 9.33 36.89 1.06
N PRO A 306 9.76 38.07 1.53
CA PRO A 306 9.24 38.61 2.77
C PRO A 306 7.72 38.59 2.64
N ASN A 307 7.04 37.82 3.49
CA ASN A 307 5.62 38.09 3.69
C ASN A 307 5.58 39.54 4.14
N ASP A 308 4.94 40.41 3.35
CA ASP A 308 4.71 41.80 3.70
C ASP A 308 3.96 41.81 5.03
N LYS A 309 4.72 41.82 6.12
CA LYS A 309 4.25 42.20 7.42
C LYS A 309 4.19 43.72 7.35
N LYS A 310 3.20 44.25 6.62
CA LYS A 310 2.60 45.50 7.07
C LYS A 310 2.23 45.25 8.52
N LYS A 311 2.96 45.91 9.42
CA LYS A 311 2.54 46.08 10.81
C LYS A 311 1.13 46.63 10.70
N TRP A 312 0.15 45.76 10.90
CA TRP A 312 -1.25 46.08 10.70
C TRP A 312 -1.56 47.29 11.58
N ASN A 313 -1.80 48.44 10.96
CA ASN A 313 -2.48 49.54 11.63
C ASN A 313 -3.93 49.06 11.80
N ARG A 314 -4.38 48.98 13.05
CA ARG A 314 -5.70 48.46 13.42
C ARG A 314 -6.78 49.18 12.58
N PRO A 315 -7.47 48.54 11.62
CA PRO A 315 -8.72 49.04 11.12
C PRO A 315 -9.76 48.91 12.25
N PRO A 316 -10.76 49.78 12.28
CA PRO A 316 -11.78 49.78 13.32
C PRO A 316 -12.48 48.42 13.35
N ILE A 317 -12.52 47.83 14.55
CA ILE A 317 -13.29 46.62 14.82
C ILE A 317 -14.76 47.03 14.81
N SER A 318 -15.48 46.75 13.72
CA SER A 318 -16.95 46.75 13.72
C SER A 318 -17.45 45.36 14.08
N MET A 319 -18.25 45.28 15.15
CA MET A 319 -18.82 44.02 15.65
C MET A 319 -20.33 44.19 15.69
N ASN A 320 -21.07 43.40 14.92
CA ASN A 320 -22.50 43.20 15.14
C ASN A 320 -22.63 41.98 16.05
N PHE A 321 -23.32 42.16 17.18
CA PHE A 321 -23.69 41.06 18.07
C PHE A 321 -25.11 41.29 18.57
N GLU A 322 -25.90 40.23 18.61
CA GLU A 322 -27.09 40.15 19.46
C GLU A 322 -26.73 39.35 20.71
N VAL A 323 -27.12 39.84 21.89
CA VAL A 323 -26.93 39.12 23.16
C VAL A 323 -28.21 38.36 23.45
N PRO A 324 -28.22 37.02 23.40
CA PRO A 324 -29.32 36.26 23.98
C PRO A 324 -29.15 36.29 25.50
N PHE A 325 -29.98 37.10 26.17
CA PHE A 325 -30.30 37.06 27.60
C PHE A 325 -29.15 36.92 28.62
N ALA A 326 -28.79 38.03 29.28
CA ALA A 326 -28.15 38.02 30.59
C ALA A 326 -29.23 38.25 31.69
N PRO A 327 -29.48 37.30 32.62
CA PRO A 327 -30.53 37.45 33.63
C PRO A 327 -30.22 38.51 34.70
N SER A 328 -28.95 38.90 34.87
CA SER A 328 -28.54 39.99 35.77
C SER A 328 -27.32 40.76 35.22
N GLY A 329 -27.42 42.09 35.16
CA GLY A 329 -26.34 42.97 34.69
C GLY A 329 -26.38 43.30 33.19
N LYS A 330 -25.45 44.18 32.75
CA LYS A 330 -25.27 44.54 31.34
C LYS A 330 -23.85 44.15 30.91
N ALA A 331 -23.76 43.30 29.88
CA ALA A 331 -22.49 42.97 29.22
C ALA A 331 -22.32 43.82 27.96
N LYS A 332 -21.13 44.41 27.77
CA LYS A 332 -20.76 45.15 26.56
C LYS A 332 -19.33 44.81 26.17
N HIS A 333 -19.07 44.64 24.89
CA HIS A 333 -17.71 44.57 24.37
C HIS A 333 -17.08 45.97 24.36
N LYS A 334 -15.89 46.11 24.96
CA LYS A 334 -15.10 47.35 24.93
C LYS A 334 -13.91 47.16 23.97
N SER A 335 -14.12 47.51 22.71
CA SER A 335 -13.15 47.28 21.63
C SER A 335 -11.79 47.97 21.84
N SER A 336 -11.72 49.06 22.61
CA SER A 336 -10.45 49.75 22.91
C SER A 336 -9.53 48.94 23.82
N ASP A 337 -10.10 48.09 24.68
CA ASP A 337 -9.40 47.40 25.76
C ASP A 337 -9.36 45.88 25.53
N ASN A 338 -9.90 45.39 24.41
CA ASN A 338 -10.04 43.96 24.07
C ASN A 338 -10.70 43.13 25.19
N ALA A 339 -11.76 43.66 25.82
CA ALA A 339 -12.42 43.02 26.95
C ALA A 339 -13.94 43.00 26.80
N ILE A 340 -14.57 41.93 27.29
CA ILE A 340 -16.01 41.92 27.57
C ILE A 340 -16.19 42.48 28.98
N VAL A 341 -16.83 43.63 29.08
CA VAL A 341 -17.09 44.28 30.36
C VAL A 341 -18.49 43.91 30.81
N TRP A 342 -18.58 43.12 31.87
CA TRP A 342 -19.84 42.76 32.51
C TRP A 342 -20.03 43.57 33.78
N LYS A 343 -21.04 44.45 33.79
CA LYS A 343 -21.38 45.28 34.95
C LYS A 343 -22.63 44.73 35.62
N ILE A 344 -22.47 44.25 36.86
CA ILE A 344 -23.57 43.84 37.73
C ILE A 344 -23.81 44.95 38.76
N LYS A 345 -24.99 45.59 38.73
CA LYS A 345 -25.26 46.77 39.57
C LYS A 345 -25.34 46.46 41.07
N ARG A 346 -25.78 45.26 41.45
CA ARG A 346 -25.92 44.83 42.85
C ARG A 346 -25.94 43.30 42.89
N MET A 347 -25.10 42.68 43.72
CA MET A 347 -25.13 41.24 44.02
C MET A 347 -25.41 41.05 45.50
N GLY A 348 -26.40 40.20 45.82
CA GLY A 348 -26.66 39.80 47.20
C GLY A 348 -25.66 38.71 47.64
N GLY A 349 -25.34 38.65 48.93
CA GLY A 349 -24.51 37.58 49.47
C GLY A 349 -25.11 36.19 49.17
N MET A 350 -24.23 35.21 48.90
CA MET A 350 -24.58 33.84 48.51
C MET A 350 -25.36 33.68 47.19
N LYS A 351 -25.30 34.65 46.26
CA LYS A 351 -25.81 34.48 44.89
C LYS A 351 -24.69 34.33 43.88
N GLU A 352 -24.84 33.33 43.00
CA GLU A 352 -24.00 33.17 41.82
C GLU A 352 -24.67 33.85 40.61
N SER A 353 -23.85 34.39 39.71
CA SER A 353 -24.29 34.89 38.42
C SER A 353 -23.28 34.44 37.38
N GLN A 354 -23.78 34.04 36.22
CA GLN A 354 -22.97 33.51 35.13
C GLN A 354 -23.17 34.36 33.87
N LEU A 355 -22.07 34.65 33.18
CA LEU A 355 -22.06 35.25 31.85
C LEU A 355 -21.52 34.21 30.86
N SER A 356 -22.32 33.89 29.85
CA SER A 356 -21.89 33.09 28.70
C SER A 356 -21.79 34.00 27.49
N ALA A 357 -20.67 33.93 26.77
CA ALA A 357 -20.45 34.68 25.53
C ALA A 357 -19.82 33.75 24.50
N GLU A 358 -20.38 33.73 23.29
CA GLU A 358 -19.80 33.05 22.14
C GLU A 358 -19.08 34.08 21.28
N ILE A 359 -17.80 33.81 20.96
CA ILE A 359 -16.94 34.74 20.24
C ILE A 359 -16.59 34.10 18.91
N GLU A 360 -17.19 34.61 17.85
CA GLU A 360 -16.85 34.20 16.49
C GLU A 360 -15.61 34.97 16.02
N LEU A 361 -14.49 34.27 15.89
CA LEU A 361 -13.25 34.84 15.39
C LEU A 361 -13.25 34.80 13.86
N LEU A 362 -12.98 35.94 13.22
CA LEU A 362 -12.71 35.94 11.77
C LEU A 362 -11.55 34.98 11.46
N PRO A 363 -11.63 34.20 10.37
CA PRO A 363 -10.55 33.29 9.97
C PRO A 363 -9.24 34.06 9.88
N ASN A 364 -8.30 33.72 10.76
CA ASN A 364 -6.96 34.27 10.70
C ASN A 364 -6.24 33.55 9.54
N ASP A 365 -6.07 34.20 8.38
CA ASP A 365 -5.24 33.72 7.27
C ASP A 365 -3.75 33.53 7.64
N LYS A 366 -3.40 33.75 8.90
CA LYS A 366 -2.04 33.62 9.45
C LYS A 366 -1.74 32.19 9.88
N LYS A 367 -1.88 31.21 8.98
CA LYS A 367 -1.32 29.88 9.23
C LYS A 367 0.19 29.92 8.94
N LYS A 368 1.00 29.76 9.98
CA LYS A 368 2.43 29.38 9.83
C LYS A 368 2.45 28.17 8.90
N TRP A 369 3.28 28.20 7.85
CA TRP A 369 3.34 27.14 6.85
C TRP A 369 3.46 25.78 7.55
N ASN A 370 2.42 24.96 7.42
CA ASN A 370 2.41 23.61 7.94
C ASN A 370 3.19 22.75 6.96
N ARG A 371 4.44 22.46 7.29
CA ARG A 371 5.39 21.82 6.38
C ARG A 371 4.85 20.46 5.96
N PRO A 372 4.51 20.26 4.67
CA PRO A 372 4.09 18.95 4.21
C PRO A 372 5.25 17.96 4.36
N PRO A 373 4.98 16.67 4.59
CA PRO A 373 6.05 15.69 4.73
C PRO A 373 6.83 15.52 3.42
N ILE A 374 8.11 15.17 3.56
CA ILE A 374 8.93 14.72 2.44
C ILE A 374 8.46 13.34 2.02
N SER A 375 8.14 13.17 0.74
CA SER A 375 7.76 11.88 0.17
C SER A 375 8.87 11.27 -0.66
N MET A 376 8.92 9.94 -0.72
CA MET A 376 9.93 9.21 -1.47
C MET A 376 9.30 8.10 -2.30
N ASN A 377 9.59 8.09 -3.59
CA ASN A 377 9.29 6.98 -4.48
C ASN A 377 10.54 6.14 -4.75
N PHE A 378 10.40 4.81 -4.78
CA PHE A 378 11.50 3.90 -5.10
C PHE A 378 11.01 2.52 -5.56
N GLU A 379 11.94 1.75 -6.13
CA GLU A 379 11.79 0.33 -6.42
C GLU A 379 13.05 -0.43 -5.94
N VAL A 380 12.87 -1.55 -5.25
CA VAL A 380 13.95 -2.40 -4.73
C VAL A 380 13.70 -3.88 -5.07
N PRO A 381 14.73 -4.66 -5.42
CA PRO A 381 14.58 -6.04 -5.88
C PRO A 381 14.51 -7.05 -4.72
N PHE A 382 13.70 -6.76 -3.70
CA PHE A 382 13.44 -7.66 -2.56
C PHE A 382 12.07 -7.34 -1.94
N ALA A 383 11.53 -8.24 -1.13
CA ALA A 383 10.31 -8.03 -0.34
C ALA A 383 10.65 -7.40 1.03
N PRO A 384 10.29 -6.14 1.30
CA PRO A 384 10.51 -5.47 2.59
C PRO A 384 9.93 -6.18 3.81
N SER A 385 8.86 -6.95 3.68
CA SER A 385 8.32 -7.77 4.78
C SER A 385 9.16 -8.99 5.13
N GLY A 386 10.09 -9.38 4.25
CA GLY A 386 10.77 -10.68 4.33
C GLY A 386 9.94 -11.85 3.81
N PHE A 387 8.80 -11.62 3.14
CA PHE A 387 8.04 -12.66 2.44
C PHE A 387 8.92 -13.46 1.50
N LYS A 388 8.84 -14.79 1.58
CA LYS A 388 9.56 -15.72 0.73
C LYS A 388 8.68 -16.88 0.33
N VAL A 389 8.71 -17.17 -0.97
CA VAL A 389 8.22 -18.43 -1.52
C VAL A 389 9.17 -19.54 -1.09
N ARG A 390 8.67 -20.49 -0.28
CA ARG A 390 9.42 -21.67 0.17
C ARG A 390 9.38 -22.78 -0.86
N TYR A 391 8.22 -23.00 -1.45
CA TYR A 391 8.02 -23.98 -2.50
C TYR A 391 6.80 -23.61 -3.35
N LEU A 392 6.83 -24.05 -4.60
CA LEU A 392 5.71 -24.07 -5.51
C LEU A 392 5.75 -25.44 -6.19
N LYS A 393 4.76 -26.28 -5.90
CA LYS A 393 4.64 -27.63 -6.44
C LYS A 393 3.51 -27.69 -7.45
N VAL A 394 3.71 -28.45 -8.52
CA VAL A 394 2.72 -28.64 -9.59
C VAL A 394 2.49 -30.13 -9.82
N PHE A 395 1.23 -30.52 -9.92
CA PHE A 395 0.82 -31.89 -10.16
C PHE A 395 -0.26 -31.93 -11.24
N GLU A 396 -0.02 -32.66 -12.32
CA GLU A 396 -1.03 -32.94 -13.35
C GLU A 396 -1.13 -34.45 -13.58
N HIS A 397 -2.16 -35.06 -12.98
CA HIS A 397 -2.35 -36.51 -13.02
C HIS A 397 -2.78 -37.02 -14.39
N LYS A 398 -3.58 -36.25 -15.17
CA LYS A 398 -4.10 -36.72 -16.46
C LYS A 398 -3.03 -36.71 -17.55
N LEU A 399 -2.13 -35.73 -17.53
CA LEU A 399 -1.04 -35.58 -18.51
C LEU A 399 0.31 -36.09 -17.99
N ASN A 400 0.33 -36.65 -16.79
CA ASN A 400 1.48 -37.28 -16.14
C ASN A 400 2.75 -36.40 -16.12
N TYR A 401 2.59 -35.11 -15.84
CA TYR A 401 3.72 -34.22 -15.59
C TYR A 401 3.65 -33.64 -14.17
N SER A 402 4.82 -33.36 -13.62
CA SER A 402 4.97 -33.00 -12.22
C SER A 402 5.90 -31.79 -12.04
N ASP A 403 6.39 -31.63 -10.82
CA ASP A 403 7.25 -30.52 -10.42
C ASP A 403 8.57 -30.44 -11.21
N SER A 404 9.11 -31.59 -11.63
CA SER A 404 10.34 -31.69 -12.43
C SER A 404 10.16 -31.20 -13.87
N ASP A 405 8.93 -31.24 -14.37
CA ASP A 405 8.59 -30.95 -15.76
C ASP A 405 8.11 -29.50 -15.94
N THR A 406 8.15 -28.72 -14.86
CA THR A 406 7.65 -27.34 -14.83
C THR A 406 8.76 -26.37 -14.45
N ILE A 407 8.98 -25.37 -15.31
CA ILE A 407 9.95 -24.29 -15.05
C ILE A 407 9.28 -23.23 -14.17
N LYS A 408 9.92 -22.83 -13.08
CA LYS A 408 9.38 -21.87 -12.10
C LYS A 408 10.31 -20.70 -11.90
N TRP A 409 9.76 -19.50 -12.04
CA TRP A 409 10.46 -18.24 -11.79
C TRP A 409 9.78 -17.48 -10.66
N VAL A 410 10.58 -16.82 -9.83
CA VAL A 410 10.09 -15.89 -8.82
C VAL A 410 10.90 -14.61 -8.86
N ARG A 411 10.23 -13.47 -8.84
CA ARG A 411 10.84 -12.15 -8.63
C ARG A 411 10.16 -11.43 -7.46
N TYR A 412 10.97 -10.69 -6.73
CA TYR A 412 10.54 -9.89 -5.59
C TYR A 412 10.73 -8.41 -5.91
N ILE A 413 9.69 -7.62 -5.71
CA ILE A 413 9.65 -6.20 -6.05
C ILE A 413 9.05 -5.43 -4.88
N GLY A 414 9.90 -4.76 -4.11
CA GLY A 414 9.48 -3.79 -3.11
C GLY A 414 9.38 -2.42 -3.76
N LYS A 415 8.29 -1.70 -3.53
CA LYS A 415 8.10 -0.32 -3.98
C LYS A 415 7.56 0.53 -2.85
N SER A 416 7.73 1.82 -2.98
CA SER A 416 7.03 2.79 -2.12
C SER A 416 5.52 2.76 -2.39
N GLY A 417 4.73 2.74 -1.33
CA GLY A 417 3.36 3.25 -1.32
C GLY A 417 3.38 4.70 -0.85
N LEU A 418 2.67 5.00 0.23
CA LEU A 418 2.77 6.27 0.94
C LEU A 418 4.01 6.26 1.85
N TYR A 419 5.14 6.79 1.35
CA TYR A 419 6.40 6.78 2.07
C TYR A 419 6.84 8.19 2.43
N GLU A 420 6.51 8.61 3.65
CA GLU A 420 6.54 10.01 4.09
C GLU A 420 7.32 10.22 5.39
N THR A 421 8.05 11.34 5.45
CA THR A 421 8.78 11.78 6.63
C THR A 421 8.42 13.22 6.94
N ARG A 422 7.93 13.48 8.17
CA ARG A 422 7.59 14.83 8.63
C ARG A 422 8.85 15.69 8.79
N CYS A 423 8.73 17.01 8.58
CA CYS A 423 9.83 17.97 8.61
C CYS A 423 9.47 19.31 9.27
#